data_AF-A0A3D1CXS0-F1
#
_entry.id   AF-A0A3D1CXS0-F1
#
_cell.length_a   1.000
_cell.length_b   1.000
_cell.length_c   1.000
_cell.angle_alpha   90.00
_cell.angle_beta   90.00
_cell.angle_gamma   90.00
#
_symmetry.space_group_name_H-M   'P 1'
#
loop_
_entity.id
_entity.type
_entity.pdbx_description
1 polymer ?
#
loop_
_entity_poly.entity_id
_entity_poly.type
_entity_poly.pdbx_seq_one_letter_code
_entity_poly.pdbx_strand_id
1 'polypeptide(L)'
;MKKVFLFVLLSVLIACEKDEPKSTDELKSLAGTEWTGTMPDYFDGAVVVKVISATQATFTVGSTTVTFSYTYNSTLQTGTLTSEGNTFTFEINGNSLILTDPYSDTYNFTRTK
;
A
#
# COMPACT_ATOMS: atom_id res chain seq x y z
N MET A 1 -37.51 -48.81 23.11
CA MET A 1 -37.00 -48.55 21.74
C MET A 1 -37.24 -47.09 21.41
N LYS A 2 -36.17 -46.38 21.02
CA LYS A 2 -36.02 -44.92 20.95
C LYS A 2 -36.17 -44.46 19.49
N LYS A 3 -37.03 -43.49 19.19
CA LYS A 3 -37.12 -42.80 17.88
C LYS A 3 -37.55 -41.35 18.16
N VAL A 4 -36.64 -40.47 18.59
CA VAL A 4 -35.85 -39.51 17.80
C VAL A 4 -36.73 -38.68 16.86
N PHE A 5 -37.00 -37.44 17.28
CA PHE A 5 -37.69 -36.40 16.52
C PHE A 5 -36.78 -35.92 15.38
N LEU A 6 -37.32 -35.92 14.17
CA LEU A 6 -36.65 -35.45 12.95
C LEU A 6 -36.92 -33.95 12.81
N PHE A 7 -35.87 -33.15 13.01
CA PHE A 7 -35.89 -31.71 12.83
C PHE A 7 -35.75 -31.36 11.34
N VAL A 8 -36.57 -30.40 10.92
CA VAL A 8 -36.62 -29.76 9.60
C VAL A 8 -35.28 -29.13 9.24
N LEU A 9 -34.81 -29.33 8.01
CA LEU A 9 -33.77 -28.50 7.40
C LEU A 9 -34.23 -28.07 6.01
N LEU A 10 -34.67 -26.83 5.96
CA LEU A 10 -35.00 -26.05 4.77
C LEU A 10 -33.70 -25.79 4.00
N SER A 11 -33.52 -26.46 2.87
CA SER A 11 -32.38 -26.26 1.97
C SER A 11 -32.55 -24.94 1.21
N VAL A 12 -32.06 -23.84 1.78
CA VAL A 12 -31.85 -22.59 1.04
C VAL A 12 -30.56 -22.73 0.24
N LEU A 13 -30.72 -22.75 -1.08
CA LEU A 13 -29.66 -22.64 -2.06
C LEU A 13 -28.97 -21.29 -1.88
N ILE A 14 -27.79 -21.28 -1.24
CA ILE A 14 -26.87 -20.17 -1.41
C ILE A 14 -26.04 -20.53 -2.64
N ALA A 15 -26.46 -20.00 -3.79
CA ALA A 15 -25.59 -19.85 -4.93
C ALA A 15 -24.37 -19.06 -4.44
N CYS A 16 -23.24 -19.74 -4.33
CA CYS A 16 -21.96 -19.08 -4.08
C CYS A 16 -21.59 -18.42 -5.42
N GLU A 17 -22.07 -17.19 -5.61
CA GLU A 17 -21.52 -16.31 -6.63
C GLU A 17 -20.06 -16.14 -6.28
N LYS A 18 -19.22 -16.82 -7.07
CA LYS A 18 -17.78 -16.64 -7.05
C LYS A 18 -17.53 -15.25 -7.64
N ASP A 19 -17.66 -14.23 -6.79
CA ASP A 19 -17.08 -12.93 -7.04
C ASP A 19 -15.57 -13.15 -7.14
N GLU A 20 -15.07 -13.18 -8.37
CA GLU A 20 -13.65 -12.97 -8.62
C GLU A 20 -13.31 -11.60 -8.02
N PRO A 21 -12.36 -11.51 -7.07
CA PRO A 21 -11.97 -10.21 -6.56
C PRO A 21 -11.32 -9.47 -7.72
N LYS A 22 -12.06 -8.55 -8.35
CA LYS A 22 -11.45 -7.44 -9.06
C LYS A 22 -10.59 -6.74 -8.03
N SER A 23 -9.28 -6.99 -8.10
CA SER A 23 -8.24 -6.39 -7.26
C SER A 23 -8.10 -4.89 -7.55
N THR A 24 -9.15 -4.16 -7.25
CA THR A 24 -9.23 -2.71 -7.07
C THR A 24 -9.97 -2.47 -5.76
N ASP A 25 -9.66 -3.26 -4.74
CA ASP A 25 -9.95 -2.89 -3.36
C ASP A 25 -9.12 -1.61 -3.15
N GLU A 26 -9.79 -0.45 -3.30
CA GLU A 26 -9.19 0.87 -3.10
C GLU A 26 -8.39 0.78 -1.80
N LEU A 27 -7.06 0.88 -1.88
CA LEU A 27 -6.23 0.77 -0.69
C LEU A 27 -6.67 1.88 0.26
N LYS A 28 -7.47 1.57 1.28
CA LYS A 28 -7.94 2.57 2.26
C LYS A 28 -6.80 3.04 3.16
N SER A 29 -5.73 2.25 3.20
CA SER A 29 -4.49 2.52 3.91
C SER A 29 -3.35 1.83 3.19
N LEU A 30 -2.17 2.43 3.23
CA LEU A 30 -0.92 1.83 2.75
C LEU A 30 -0.06 1.27 3.89
N ALA A 31 -0.51 1.39 5.16
CA ALA A 31 0.27 0.94 6.31
C ALA A 31 0.70 -0.52 6.18
N GLY A 32 1.99 -0.77 6.39
CA GLY A 32 2.63 -2.08 6.23
C GLY A 32 3.14 -2.39 4.83
N THR A 33 2.81 -1.57 3.82
CA THR A 33 3.27 -1.76 2.45
C THR A 33 4.74 -1.36 2.30
N GLU A 34 5.49 -2.13 1.52
CA GLU A 34 6.84 -1.78 1.07
C GLU A 34 6.95 -1.73 -0.45
N TRP A 35 7.73 -0.78 -0.93
CA TRP A 35 8.19 -0.71 -2.31
C TRP A 35 9.71 -0.60 -2.37
N THR A 36 10.30 -1.14 -3.43
CA THR A 36 11.73 -1.06 -3.68
C THR A 36 11.98 -0.46 -5.06
N GLY A 37 12.95 0.45 -5.14
CA GLY A 37 13.32 1.17 -6.34
C GLY A 37 14.67 1.84 -6.19
N THR A 38 14.95 2.85 -7.00
CA THR A 38 16.22 3.59 -7.01
C THR A 38 15.96 5.08 -7.16
N MET A 39 16.75 5.92 -6.47
CA MET A 39 16.74 7.38 -6.59
C MET A 39 18.18 7.89 -6.77
N PRO A 40 18.77 7.77 -7.96
CA PRO A 40 20.20 7.99 -8.18
C PRO A 40 20.67 9.41 -7.87
N ASP A 41 19.79 10.41 -7.89
CA ASP A 41 20.15 11.79 -7.55
C ASP A 41 20.32 12.01 -6.04
N TYR A 42 19.80 11.10 -5.21
CA TYR A 42 19.80 11.19 -3.76
C TYR A 42 20.64 10.12 -3.08
N PHE A 43 20.65 8.90 -3.62
CA PHE A 43 21.18 7.73 -2.95
C PHE A 43 21.89 6.78 -3.92
N ASP A 44 22.99 6.22 -3.46
CA ASP A 44 23.65 5.09 -4.12
C ASP A 44 22.96 3.77 -3.72
N GLY A 45 22.30 3.14 -4.70
CA GLY A 45 21.74 1.79 -4.56
C GLY A 45 20.22 1.73 -4.39
N ALA A 46 19.75 0.59 -3.87
CA ALA A 46 18.32 0.33 -3.71
C ALA A 46 17.74 1.11 -2.52
N VAL A 47 16.59 1.72 -2.76
CA VAL A 47 15.81 2.47 -1.78
C VAL A 47 14.55 1.67 -1.46
N VAL A 48 14.33 1.39 -0.18
CA VAL A 48 13.09 0.77 0.31
C VAL A 48 12.20 1.84 0.91
N VAL A 49 11.01 2.01 0.34
CA VAL A 49 9.96 2.90 0.85
C VAL A 49 8.96 2.07 1.64
N LYS A 50 8.72 2.43 2.89
CA LYS A 50 7.77 1.72 3.76
C LYS A 50 6.82 2.66 4.43
N VAL A 51 5.51 2.41 4.32
CA VAL A 51 4.52 3.13 5.14
C VAL A 51 4.39 2.37 6.47
N ILE A 52 4.89 2.96 7.55
CA ILE A 52 4.96 2.29 8.87
C ILE A 52 3.74 2.56 9.74
N SER A 53 3.00 3.64 9.47
CA SER A 53 1.75 3.98 10.17
C SER A 53 0.85 4.86 9.30
N ALA A 54 -0.30 5.27 9.82
CA ALA A 54 -1.20 6.20 9.14
C ALA A 54 -0.60 7.60 8.90
N THR A 55 0.51 7.94 9.57
CA THR A 55 1.11 9.28 9.51
C THR A 55 2.62 9.27 9.28
N GLN A 56 3.23 8.09 9.15
CA GLN A 56 4.68 7.97 8.96
C GLN A 56 5.04 6.94 7.90
N ALA A 57 6.09 7.26 7.17
CA ALA A 57 6.77 6.37 6.23
C ALA A 57 8.28 6.53 6.35
N THR A 58 9.05 5.60 5.80
CA THR A 58 10.51 5.62 5.83
C THR A 58 11.11 5.37 4.45
N PHE A 59 12.25 6.01 4.19
CA PHE A 59 13.20 5.55 3.18
C PHE A 59 14.36 4.84 3.89
N THR A 60 14.69 3.64 3.45
CA THR A 60 15.85 2.89 3.93
C THR A 60 16.81 2.61 2.77
N VAL A 61 18.08 2.96 2.95
CA VAL A 61 19.17 2.73 2.01
C VAL A 61 20.36 2.17 2.78
N GLY A 62 20.74 0.92 2.48
CA GLY A 62 21.74 0.22 3.27
C GLY A 62 21.37 0.19 4.76
N SER A 63 22.19 0.78 5.62
CA SER A 63 21.94 0.91 7.06
C SER A 63 21.27 2.22 7.47
N THR A 64 21.07 3.16 6.56
CA THR A 64 20.50 4.48 6.84
C THR A 64 18.99 4.45 6.68
N THR A 65 18.26 5.03 7.63
CA THR A 65 16.81 5.18 7.56
C THR A 65 16.41 6.62 7.82
N VAL A 66 15.59 7.18 6.95
CA VAL A 66 15.00 8.51 7.07
C VAL A 66 13.50 8.37 7.27
N THR A 67 12.96 9.00 8.31
CA THR A 67 11.52 9.01 8.59
C THR A 67 10.88 10.26 8.01
N PHE A 68 9.69 10.08 7.42
CA PHE A 68 8.88 11.12 6.82
C PHE A 68 7.54 11.23 7.53
N SER A 69 7.04 12.45 7.65
CA SER A 69 5.60 12.65 7.82
C SER A 69 4.90 12.23 6.53
N TYR A 70 3.80 11.49 6.66
CA TYR A 70 3.11 10.86 5.55
C TYR A 70 1.64 11.24 5.52
N THR A 71 1.12 11.47 4.31
CA THR A 71 -0.31 11.62 4.05
C THR A 71 -0.71 10.75 2.86
N TYR A 72 -1.98 10.36 2.81
CA TYR A 72 -2.52 9.63 1.67
C TYR A 72 -4.02 9.86 1.50
N ASN A 73 -4.39 10.15 0.26
CA ASN A 73 -5.75 10.25 -0.22
C ASN A 73 -6.05 8.97 -1.02
N SER A 74 -6.80 8.04 -0.42
CA SER A 74 -7.14 6.76 -1.04
C SER A 74 -8.01 6.91 -2.29
N THR A 75 -8.82 7.96 -2.39
CA THR A 75 -9.68 8.22 -3.54
C THR A 75 -8.87 8.65 -4.77
N LEU A 76 -7.86 9.50 -4.57
CA LEU A 76 -6.98 9.94 -5.64
C LEU A 76 -5.75 9.02 -5.82
N GLN A 77 -5.53 8.11 -4.89
CA GLN A 77 -4.33 7.28 -4.79
C GLN A 77 -3.03 8.08 -4.75
N THR A 78 -3.09 9.29 -4.18
CA THR A 78 -1.94 10.20 -4.08
C THR A 78 -1.64 10.57 -2.62
N GLY A 79 -0.44 11.07 -2.37
CA GLY A 79 -0.07 11.53 -1.04
C GLY A 79 1.24 12.30 -1.01
N THR A 80 1.73 12.55 0.20
CA THR A 80 2.98 13.28 0.43
C THR A 80 3.89 12.58 1.43
N LEU A 81 5.19 12.78 1.25
CA LEU A 81 6.24 12.44 2.21
C LEU A 81 7.05 13.70 2.51
N THR A 82 7.03 14.17 3.76
CA THR A 82 7.71 15.41 4.15
C THR A 82 8.74 15.14 5.24
N SER A 83 9.97 15.61 5.02
CA SER A 83 11.05 15.58 6.02
C SER A 83 11.97 16.78 5.84
N GLU A 84 12.34 17.43 6.95
CA GLU A 84 13.30 18.54 6.98
C GLU A 84 13.04 19.67 5.96
N GLY A 85 11.76 19.96 5.67
CA GLY A 85 11.35 21.00 4.71
C GLY A 85 11.28 20.54 3.25
N ASN A 86 11.73 19.33 2.93
CA ASN A 86 11.55 18.71 1.61
C ASN A 86 10.23 17.93 1.57
N THR A 87 9.48 18.07 0.48
CA THR A 87 8.23 17.33 0.27
C THR A 87 8.28 16.59 -1.06
N PHE A 88 8.20 15.27 -0.98
CA PHE A 88 7.91 14.43 -2.14
C PHE A 88 6.40 14.26 -2.24
N THR A 89 5.90 14.26 -3.47
CA THR A 89 4.53 13.80 -3.77
C THR A 89 4.60 12.38 -4.31
N PHE A 90 3.54 11.61 -4.16
CA PHE A 90 3.49 10.29 -4.76
C PHE A 90 2.12 9.93 -5.31
N GLU A 91 2.13 8.99 -6.24
CA GLU A 91 0.97 8.30 -6.80
C GLU A 91 1.17 6.79 -6.66
N ILE A 92 0.09 6.08 -6.32
CA ILE A 92 0.02 4.62 -6.37
C ILE A 92 -0.71 4.23 -7.65
N ASN A 93 -0.08 3.39 -8.47
CA ASN A 93 -0.67 2.79 -9.66
C ASN A 93 -0.48 1.28 -9.61
N GLY A 94 -1.48 0.57 -9.09
CA GLY A 94 -1.41 -0.88 -8.86
C GLY A 94 -0.29 -1.26 -7.90
N ASN A 95 0.73 -1.96 -8.41
CA ASN A 95 1.92 -2.34 -7.64
C ASN A 95 3.04 -1.30 -7.70
N SER A 96 2.86 -0.20 -8.40
CA SER A 96 3.86 0.85 -8.55
C SER A 96 3.60 1.99 -7.57
N LEU A 97 4.69 2.48 -6.97
CA LEU A 97 4.76 3.78 -6.31
C LEU A 97 5.59 4.69 -7.21
N ILE A 98 5.02 5.81 -7.62
CA ILE A 98 5.68 6.85 -8.39
C ILE A 98 5.92 8.02 -7.44
N LEU A 99 7.17 8.26 -7.07
CA LEU A 99 7.57 9.39 -6.24
C LEU A 99 8.02 10.54 -7.14
N THR A 100 7.54 11.75 -6.88
CA THR A 100 8.01 12.98 -7.52
C THR A 100 8.64 13.88 -6.47
N ASP A 101 9.86 14.32 -6.72
CA ASP A 101 10.61 15.18 -5.80
C ASP A 101 10.21 16.67 -5.94
N PRO A 102 10.76 17.58 -5.12
CA PRO A 102 10.50 19.01 -5.22
C PRO A 102 10.94 19.66 -6.55
N TYR A 103 11.79 18.99 -7.33
CA TYR A 103 12.35 19.46 -8.59
C TYR A 103 11.63 18.87 -9.81
N SER A 104 10.56 18.11 -9.58
CA SER A 104 9.73 17.42 -10.60
C SER A 104 10.39 16.19 -11.23
N ASP A 105 11.47 15.67 -10.65
CA ASP A 105 12.04 14.39 -11.05
C ASP A 105 11.22 13.23 -10.47
N THR A 106 11.03 12.19 -11.28
CA THR A 106 10.16 11.06 -10.94
C THR A 106 10.94 9.76 -10.77
N TYR A 107 10.61 9.00 -9.73
CA TYR A 107 11.25 7.74 -9.39
C TYR A 107 10.20 6.63 -9.27
N ASN A 108 10.44 5.52 -9.94
CA ASN A 108 9.53 4.38 -9.96
C ASN A 108 9.98 3.29 -8.97
N PHE A 109 9.06 2.85 -8.15
CA PHE A 109 9.26 1.78 -7.18
C PHE A 109 8.23 0.67 -7.38
N THR A 110 8.62 -0.57 -7.10
CA THR A 110 7.75 -1.75 -7.22
C THR A 110 7.44 -2.30 -5.84
N ARG A 111 6.16 -2.63 -5.60
CA ARG A 111 5.68 -3.21 -4.34
C ARG A 111 6.37 -4.55 -4.10
N THR A 112 6.97 -4.70 -2.92
CA THR A 112 7.68 -5.91 -2.50
C THR A 112 7.04 -6.56 -1.26
N LYS A 113 6.16 -5.85 -0.56
CA LYS A 113 5.36 -6.37 0.56
C LYS A 113 4.02 -5.68 0.67
#